data_AF-A0A1R1APC7-F1
#
_entry.id   AF-A0A1R1APC7-F1
#
_cell.length_a   1.000
_cell.length_b   1.000
_cell.length_c   1.000
_cell.angle_alpha   90.00
_cell.angle_beta   90.00
_cell.angle_gamma   90.00
#
_symmetry.space_group_name_H-M   'P 1'
#
loop_
_entity.id
_entity.type
_entity.pdbx_description
1 polymer ?
#
loop_
_entity_poly.entity_id
_entity_poly.type
_entity_poly.pdbx_seq_one_letter_code
_entity_poly.pdbx_strand_id
1 'polypeptide(L)'
;MKKTKLPGENISLKTKKSEDPLIMLWLNSQSNLMDSLRYLVENEIAVNGVRNLQAFVPMERSRLQGSSALQQGSEISSPLTGEEQLSAAIAEVSAAVTAPIPDPKASPVVEEEIDDDDIEAWS
;
A
#
# COMPACT_ATOMS: atom_id res chain seq x y z
N MET A 1 28.42 -23.01 -2.21
CA MET A 1 27.94 -21.64 -1.95
C MET A 1 26.43 -21.60 -2.14
N LYS A 2 25.68 -20.90 -1.29
CA LYS A 2 24.23 -20.73 -1.49
C LYS A 2 24.03 -19.89 -2.76
N LYS A 3 23.14 -20.30 -3.66
CA LYS A 3 22.83 -19.51 -4.87
C LYS A 3 22.32 -18.13 -4.43
N THR A 4 22.88 -17.07 -5.02
CA THR A 4 22.40 -15.70 -4.81
C THR A 4 21.00 -15.61 -5.37
N LYS A 5 20.08 -15.06 -4.58
CA LYS A 5 18.69 -14.86 -4.99
C LYS A 5 18.55 -13.57 -5.79
N LEU A 6 17.83 -13.63 -6.91
CA LEU A 6 17.52 -12.46 -7.74
C LEU A 6 16.11 -11.93 -7.42
N PRO A 7 15.83 -10.64 -7.70
CA PRO A 7 14.47 -10.11 -7.63
C PRO A 7 13.49 -10.95 -8.45
N GLY A 8 12.31 -11.23 -7.90
CA GLY A 8 11.30 -12.08 -8.53
C GLY A 8 11.50 -13.58 -8.31
N GLU A 9 12.62 -14.03 -7.74
CA GLU A 9 12.78 -15.43 -7.39
C GLU A 9 11.95 -15.84 -6.17
N ASN A 10 11.45 -17.07 -6.21
CA ASN A 10 10.67 -17.64 -5.12
C ASN A 10 11.50 -17.92 -3.87
N ILE A 11 10.92 -17.57 -2.72
CA ILE A 11 11.38 -17.92 -1.37
C ILE A 11 10.28 -18.77 -0.73
N SER A 12 10.62 -19.99 -0.34
CA SER A 12 9.67 -20.88 0.35
C SER A 12 9.79 -20.70 1.86
N LEU A 13 8.70 -20.31 2.52
CA LEU A 13 8.58 -20.26 3.97
C LEU A 13 7.70 -21.42 4.44
N LYS A 14 8.18 -22.21 5.40
CA LYS A 14 7.41 -23.27 6.04
C LYS A 14 7.53 -23.13 7.57
N THR A 15 6.39 -23.01 8.23
CA THR A 15 6.32 -22.93 9.69
C THR A 15 6.54 -24.31 10.31
N LYS A 16 7.01 -24.34 11.57
CA LYS A 16 7.16 -25.58 12.33
C LYS A 16 5.84 -25.93 13.01
N LYS A 17 5.65 -27.21 13.37
CA LYS A 17 4.48 -27.64 14.14
C LYS A 17 4.48 -27.12 15.58
N SER A 18 5.67 -26.82 16.10
CA SER A 18 5.92 -26.29 17.44
C SER A 18 6.13 -24.78 17.43
N GLU A 19 5.60 -24.07 16.42
CA GLU A 19 5.71 -22.62 16.35
C GLU A 19 4.87 -21.97 17.46
N ASP A 20 5.27 -20.78 17.91
CA ASP A 20 4.54 -20.05 18.95
C ASP A 20 3.14 -19.64 18.44
N PRO A 21 2.07 -19.86 19.23
CA PRO A 21 0.71 -19.48 18.84
C PRO A 21 0.55 -18.01 18.48
N LEU A 22 1.29 -17.10 19.11
CA LEU A 22 1.24 -15.67 18.81
C LEU A 22 1.88 -15.36 17.46
N ILE A 23 2.96 -16.08 17.09
CA ILE A 23 3.54 -15.97 15.75
C ILE A 23 2.53 -16.44 14.71
N MET A 24 1.81 -17.54 14.98
CA MET A 24 0.76 -18.03 14.07
C MET A 24 -0.42 -17.07 13.97
N LEU A 25 -0.85 -16.48 15.08
CA LEU A 25 -1.89 -15.46 15.07
C LEU A 25 -1.45 -14.25 14.24
N TRP A 26 -0.27 -13.70 14.50
CA TRP A 26 0.27 -12.58 13.73
C TRP A 26 0.33 -12.92 12.24
N LEU A 27 0.85 -14.09 11.87
CA LEU A 27 0.96 -14.51 10.47
C LEU A 27 -0.41 -14.53 9.77
N ASN A 28 -1.43 -15.04 10.45
CA ASN A 28 -2.80 -15.13 9.93
C ASN A 28 -3.55 -13.78 9.93
N SER A 29 -3.10 -12.80 10.71
CA SER A 29 -3.68 -11.46 10.72
C SER A 29 -3.21 -10.57 9.56
N GLN A 30 -2.22 -11.01 8.77
CA GLN A 30 -1.69 -10.20 7.66
C GLN A 30 -2.57 -10.33 6.42
N SER A 31 -3.01 -9.21 5.84
CA SER A 31 -3.65 -9.17 4.53
C SER A 31 -2.66 -9.40 3.38
N ASN A 32 -1.41 -8.94 3.56
CA ASN A 32 -0.30 -9.19 2.66
C ASN A 32 0.97 -9.55 3.45
N LEU A 33 1.25 -10.85 3.53
CA LEU A 33 2.40 -11.37 4.26
C LEU A 33 3.75 -10.92 3.65
N MET A 34 3.85 -10.84 2.33
CA MET A 34 5.13 -10.52 1.68
C MET A 34 5.54 -9.07 1.92
N ASP A 35 4.59 -8.15 1.94
CA ASP A 35 4.85 -6.75 2.25
C ASP A 35 5.22 -6.54 3.72
N SER A 36 4.51 -7.23 4.61
CA SER A 36 4.82 -7.24 6.05
C SER A 36 6.22 -7.77 6.32
N LEU A 37 6.65 -8.83 5.63
CA LEU A 37 8.02 -9.33 5.71
C LEU A 37 9.05 -8.35 5.13
N ARG A 38 8.73 -7.67 4.01
CA ARG A 38 9.59 -6.64 3.43
C ARG A 38 9.85 -5.51 4.42
N TYR A 39 8.81 -4.99 5.05
CA TYR A 39 8.92 -3.96 6.08
C TYR A 39 9.85 -4.37 7.24
N LEU A 40 9.68 -5.59 7.76
CA LEU A 40 10.52 -6.09 8.86
C LEU A 40 12.00 -6.24 8.45
N VAL A 41 12.25 -6.68 7.21
CA VAL A 41 13.60 -6.79 6.66
C VAL A 41 14.23 -5.42 6.43
N GLU A 42 13.48 -4.48 5.86
CA GLU A 42 13.93 -3.10 5.65
C GLU A 42 14.30 -2.42 6.97
N ASN A 43 13.49 -2.60 8.01
CA ASN A 43 13.80 -2.06 9.34
C ASN A 43 15.10 -2.65 9.91
N GLU A 44 15.34 -3.95 9.77
CA GLU A 44 16.63 -4.56 10.20
C GLU A 44 17.81 -4.01 9.39
N ILE A 45 17.65 -3.87 8.07
CA ILE A 45 18.70 -3.31 7.19
C ILE A 45 18.96 -1.84 7.53
N ALA A 46 17.93 -1.05 7.83
CA ALA A 46 18.08 0.35 8.17
C ALA A 46 18.85 0.56 9.48
N VAL A 47 18.58 -0.27 10.50
CA VAL A 47 19.20 -0.13 11.82
C VAL A 47 20.58 -0.78 11.87
N ASN A 48 20.77 -1.91 11.20
CA ASN A 48 21.94 -2.77 11.38
C ASN A 48 22.74 -3.05 10.09
N GLY A 49 22.27 -2.58 8.94
CA GLY A 49 22.84 -2.90 7.64
C GLY A 49 22.54 -4.33 7.17
N VAL A 50 23.05 -4.68 5.99
CA VAL A 50 22.90 -6.02 5.41
C VAL A 50 23.86 -6.99 6.11
N ARG A 51 23.33 -7.91 6.91
CA ARG A 51 24.12 -8.92 7.66
C ARG A 51 23.38 -10.25 7.82
N ASN A 52 24.12 -11.31 8.15
CA ASN A 52 23.51 -12.60 8.49
C ASN A 52 22.94 -12.56 9.92
N LEU A 53 21.63 -12.34 10.06
CA LEU A 53 20.97 -12.20 11.35
C LEU A 53 21.14 -13.41 12.28
N GLN A 54 21.32 -14.63 11.74
CA GLN A 54 21.53 -15.83 12.56
C GLN A 54 22.86 -15.80 13.34
N ALA A 55 23.84 -14.99 12.91
CA ALA A 55 25.10 -14.83 13.62
C ALA A 55 25.00 -13.89 14.83
N PHE A 56 23.95 -13.06 14.89
CA PHE A 56 23.80 -12.00 15.90
C PHE A 56 22.66 -12.24 16.88
N VAL A 57 21.77 -13.19 16.57
CA VAL A 57 20.57 -13.41 17.39
C VAL A 57 20.45 -14.89 17.76
N PRO A 58 20.13 -15.21 19.03
CA PRO A 58 19.98 -16.59 19.48
C PRO A 58 19.01 -17.40 18.62
N MET A 59 19.33 -18.69 18.46
CA MET A 59 18.53 -19.65 17.68
C MET A 59 17.20 -19.97 18.36
N GLU A 60 17.18 -20.03 19.71
CA GLU A 60 15.98 -20.20 20.51
C GLU A 60 15.61 -18.87 21.17
N ARG A 61 14.36 -18.44 20.96
CA ARG A 61 13.85 -17.17 21.48
C ARG A 61 12.51 -17.45 22.14
N SER A 62 12.46 -17.39 23.46
CA SER A 62 11.21 -17.47 24.22
C SER A 62 10.79 -16.09 24.74
N ARG A 63 10.69 -15.10 23.84
CA ARG A 63 10.33 -13.72 24.23
C ARG A 63 8.82 -13.52 24.37
N LEU A 64 8.02 -14.38 23.75
CA LEU A 64 6.56 -14.22 23.66
C LEU A 64 5.79 -15.00 24.74
N GLN A 65 6.43 -15.95 25.43
CA GLN A 65 5.79 -16.77 26.47
C GLN A 65 5.36 -16.00 27.74
N GLY A 66 5.72 -14.73 27.88
CA GLY A 66 5.34 -13.87 29.02
C GLY A 66 4.39 -12.72 28.69
N SER A 67 4.06 -12.48 27.42
CA SER A 67 3.23 -11.33 27.02
C SER A 67 1.75 -11.67 27.06
N SER A 68 1.15 -11.62 28.24
CA SER A 68 -0.30 -11.72 28.47
C SER A 68 -1.09 -10.48 27.97
N ALA A 69 -0.50 -9.66 27.10
CA ALA A 69 -1.01 -8.33 26.76
C ALA A 69 -1.86 -8.25 25.47
N LEU A 70 -2.01 -9.33 24.70
CA LEU A 70 -2.66 -9.29 23.39
C LEU A 70 -4.12 -9.78 23.36
N GLN A 71 -4.81 -9.85 24.52
CA GLN A 71 -6.23 -10.21 24.56
C GLN A 71 -7.21 -9.06 24.25
N GLN A 72 -6.75 -7.84 23.94
CA GLN A 72 -7.63 -6.72 23.62
C GLN A 72 -7.45 -6.26 22.18
N GLY A 73 -8.37 -6.66 21.31
CA GLY A 73 -8.43 -6.18 19.93
C GLY A 73 -9.27 -7.04 18.99
N SER A 74 -10.40 -7.57 19.45
CA SER A 74 -11.37 -8.23 18.58
C SER A 74 -12.78 -7.84 19.00
N GLU A 75 -13.10 -6.56 18.87
CA GLU A 75 -14.48 -6.11 18.71
C GLU A 75 -14.61 -5.43 17.35
N ILE A 76 -15.06 -6.25 16.41
CA ILE A 76 -15.54 -5.86 15.10
C ILE A 76 -16.79 -5.02 15.33
N SER A 77 -16.66 -3.69 15.27
CA SER A 77 -17.80 -2.80 15.07
C SER A 77 -17.90 -2.51 13.58
N SER A 78 -18.72 -3.30 12.88
CA SER A 78 -19.17 -2.97 11.53
C SER A 78 -20.23 -1.87 11.62
N PRO A 79 -20.08 -0.68 11.01
CA PRO A 79 -21.21 0.14 10.68
C PRO A 79 -21.79 -0.30 9.33
N LEU A 80 -23.01 -0.82 9.42
CA LEU A 80 -23.98 -0.98 8.35
C LEU A 80 -24.24 0.36 7.63
N THR A 81 -24.38 0.26 6.30
CA THR A 81 -25.29 1.03 5.41
C THR A 81 -25.43 2.54 5.58
N GLY A 82 -25.08 3.27 4.51
CA GLY A 82 -25.44 4.66 4.30
C GLY A 82 -25.09 5.15 2.90
N GLU A 83 -25.63 4.51 1.86
CA GLU A 83 -25.79 5.18 0.56
C GLU A 83 -26.86 6.26 0.74
N GLU A 84 -26.47 7.50 1.04
CA GLU A 84 -27.24 8.72 0.74
C GLU A 84 -26.45 9.92 1.26
N GLN A 85 -25.67 10.56 0.38
CA GLN A 85 -25.43 12.02 0.40
C GLN A 85 -24.65 12.46 -0.86
N LEU A 86 -25.22 12.13 -2.02
CA LEU A 86 -25.09 12.91 -3.25
C LEU A 86 -26.35 13.77 -3.34
N SER A 87 -26.33 15.02 -2.88
CA SER A 87 -27.21 16.13 -3.32
C SER A 87 -27.16 17.31 -2.33
N ALA A 88 -26.17 18.19 -2.44
CA ALA A 88 -26.25 19.55 -1.88
C ALA A 88 -25.15 20.47 -2.43
N ALA A 89 -25.11 20.72 -3.74
CA ALA A 89 -24.29 21.80 -4.30
C ALA A 89 -24.80 22.35 -5.65
N ILE A 90 -26.10 22.26 -5.93
CA ILE A 90 -26.70 22.87 -7.13
C ILE A 90 -28.03 23.51 -6.74
N ALA A 91 -28.01 24.78 -6.30
CA ALA A 91 -29.10 25.75 -6.43
C ALA A 91 -28.91 26.96 -5.49
N GLU A 92 -28.00 27.88 -5.81
CA GLU A 92 -28.21 29.30 -5.48
C GLU A 92 -27.14 30.15 -6.16
N VAL A 93 -27.37 30.53 -7.44
CA VAL A 93 -27.28 31.91 -7.95
C VAL A 93 -27.93 31.87 -9.35
N SER A 94 -29.26 31.97 -9.38
CA SER A 94 -30.00 32.26 -10.61
C SER A 94 -30.96 33.41 -10.32
N ALA A 95 -30.51 34.63 -10.56
CA ALA A 95 -31.33 35.74 -11.06
C ALA A 95 -30.49 37.01 -11.22
N ALA A 96 -30.67 37.66 -12.37
CA ALA A 96 -30.22 39.01 -12.74
C ALA A 96 -28.78 39.15 -13.26
N VAL A 97 -28.60 39.10 -14.59
CA VAL A 97 -28.54 40.31 -15.45
C VAL A 97 -28.63 39.87 -16.93
N THR A 98 -29.69 40.33 -17.59
CA THR A 98 -29.91 40.32 -19.04
C THR A 98 -29.17 41.49 -19.68
N ALA A 99 -28.28 41.25 -20.66
CA ALA A 99 -28.13 42.03 -21.92
C ALA A 99 -26.96 41.50 -22.79
N PRO A 100 -26.97 41.70 -24.13
CA PRO A 100 -26.19 40.90 -25.08
C PRO A 100 -25.02 41.63 -25.81
N ILE A 101 -24.12 40.83 -26.44
CA ILE A 101 -23.13 41.10 -27.53
C ILE A 101 -21.86 41.92 -27.14
N PRO A 102 -20.63 41.82 -27.75
CA PRO A 102 -20.06 41.01 -28.86
C PRO A 102 -18.76 40.21 -28.54
N ASP A 103 -18.31 39.39 -29.51
CA ASP A 103 -16.98 38.76 -29.61
C ASP A 103 -15.78 39.70 -29.35
N PRO A 104 -14.69 39.16 -28.76
CA PRO A 104 -13.35 39.58 -29.13
C PRO A 104 -12.36 38.41 -29.32
N LYS A 105 -11.80 38.37 -30.52
CA LYS A 105 -10.42 37.99 -30.91
C LYS A 105 -9.43 37.50 -29.83
N ALA A 106 -8.84 36.34 -30.14
CA ALA A 106 -7.39 36.05 -30.24
C ALA A 106 -6.53 35.73 -28.98
N SER A 107 -6.19 34.42 -28.91
CA SER A 107 -4.88 33.78 -28.63
C SER A 107 -4.43 33.49 -27.18
N PRO A 108 -3.64 32.42 -26.92
CA PRO A 108 -3.42 31.18 -27.70
C PRO A 108 -3.76 29.90 -26.90
N VAL A 109 -4.40 28.94 -27.57
CA VAL A 109 -4.36 27.52 -27.19
C VAL A 109 -3.00 27.03 -27.64
N VAL A 110 -2.24 26.41 -26.72
CA VAL A 110 -1.05 25.64 -27.08
C VAL A 110 -1.56 24.42 -27.84
N GLU A 111 -1.50 24.49 -29.17
CA GLU A 111 -1.52 23.31 -30.03
C GLU A 111 -0.16 22.62 -29.81
N GLU A 112 -0.13 21.64 -28.90
CA GLU A 112 0.87 20.57 -29.02
C GLU A 112 0.44 19.77 -30.26
N GLU A 113 1.02 20.12 -31.41
CA GLU A 113 1.01 19.32 -32.62
C GLU A 113 1.52 17.92 -32.24
N ILE A 114 0.61 16.94 -32.21
CA ILE A 114 0.97 15.54 -32.26
C ILE A 114 1.50 15.33 -33.68
N ASP A 115 2.82 15.25 -33.80
CA ASP A 115 3.50 14.96 -35.06
C ASP A 115 3.19 13.51 -35.47
N ASP A 116 2.61 13.32 -36.66
CA ASP A 116 2.25 11.99 -37.19
C ASP A 116 3.49 11.08 -37.35
N ASP A 117 4.71 11.63 -37.26
CA ASP A 117 5.99 10.91 -37.25
C ASP A 117 6.24 10.08 -35.96
N ASP A 118 5.56 10.34 -34.83
CA ASP A 118 5.76 9.56 -33.58
C ASP A 118 5.09 8.17 -33.60
N ILE A 119 4.18 7.92 -34.55
CA ILE A 119 3.42 6.66 -34.64
C ILE A 119 4.20 5.55 -35.37
N GLU A 120 5.18 5.89 -36.23
CA GLU A 120 5.95 4.89 -36.97
C GLU A 120 7.10 4.26 -36.17
N ALA A 121 7.48 4.83 -35.03
CA ALA A 121 8.55 4.28 -34.19
C ALA A 121 8.15 2.98 -33.45
N TRP A 122 6.88 2.55 -33.58
CA TRP A 122 6.29 1.40 -32.89
C TRP A 122 5.68 0.35 -33.83
N SER A 123 6.05 0.34 -35.12
CA SER A 123 5.71 -0.74 -36.06
C SER A 123 6.89 -1.64 -36.43
#